data_AF-A0A9E5R8F2-F1
#
_entry.id   AF-A0A9E5R8F2-F1
#
_cell.length_a   1.000
_cell.length_b   1.000
_cell.length_c   1.000
_cell.angle_alpha   90.00
_cell.angle_beta   90.00
_cell.angle_gamma   90.00
#
_symmetry.space_group_name_H-M   'P 1'
#
loop_
_entity.id
_entity.type
_entity.pdbx_description
1 polymer ?
#
loop_
_entity_poly.entity_id
_entity_poly.type
_entity_poly.pdbx_seq_one_letter_code
_entity_poly.pdbx_strand_id
1 'polypeptide(L)'
;MGRGGSDYSATYLGALLKADEIWFFTDVDGLMTADPEVISNARVIPSSSYAEIAEMAHFGARVVHPRAMEPLMKQGIPLRIRSVDHLGVTGTYIFANTAPTDHRIHAVTHVRGIVVHGPTQSNMAEACNRVLSSFLLDEIEPTLQAQTYGSSLLVYLVPTSANRFSFDSYLQQLRNYDTGDDWRVNEVIILAVIGSLRLVDMAQVLTALAAANIQPIAFGQGQRGVFMVCITPQELNSALQTIHRLIP
;
A
#
# COMPACT_ATOMS: atom_id res chain seq x y z
N MET A 1 2.28 -20.07 14.60
CA MET A 1 3.20 -19.15 13.89
C MET A 1 2.71 -19.09 12.44
N GLY A 2 1.97 -18.05 12.06
CA GLY A 2 1.44 -17.89 10.69
C GLY A 2 2.55 -17.59 9.66
N ARG A 3 2.18 -17.17 8.43
CA ARG A 3 3.14 -16.65 7.44
C ARG A 3 4.03 -15.57 8.07
N GLY A 4 5.36 -15.65 7.86
CA GLY A 4 6.34 -14.72 8.45
C GLY A 4 6.91 -15.12 9.82
N GLY A 5 6.65 -16.35 10.29
CA GLY A 5 7.19 -16.84 11.57
C GLY A 5 8.72 -16.98 11.61
N SER A 6 9.36 -17.29 10.47
CA SER A 6 10.83 -17.28 10.33
C SER A 6 11.40 -15.89 10.54
N ASP A 7 10.80 -14.90 9.88
CA ASP A 7 11.24 -13.50 9.92
C ASP A 7 11.12 -12.97 11.35
N TYR A 8 9.98 -13.21 12.01
CA TYR A 8 9.78 -12.84 13.41
C TYR A 8 10.78 -13.53 14.35
N SER A 9 11.09 -14.81 14.12
CA SER A 9 12.07 -15.53 14.93
C SER A 9 13.47 -14.93 14.76
N ALA A 10 13.86 -14.62 13.52
CA ALA A 10 15.16 -14.02 13.21
C ALA A 10 15.30 -12.63 13.84
N THR A 11 14.28 -11.78 13.72
CA THR A 11 14.32 -10.43 14.30
C THR A 11 14.28 -10.45 15.82
N TYR A 12 13.49 -11.35 16.42
CA TYR A 12 13.40 -11.49 17.87
C TYR A 12 14.74 -11.97 18.46
N LEU A 13 15.37 -12.98 17.84
CA LEU A 13 16.71 -13.44 18.23
C LEU A 13 17.75 -12.35 18.01
N GLY A 14 17.71 -11.66 16.88
CA GLY A 14 18.58 -10.51 16.59
C GLY A 14 18.53 -9.43 17.65
N ALA A 15 17.31 -9.08 18.08
CA ALA A 15 17.06 -8.13 19.15
C ALA A 15 17.54 -8.64 20.52
N LEU A 16 17.38 -9.93 20.83
CA LEU A 16 17.91 -10.50 22.09
C LEU A 16 19.44 -10.49 22.13
N LEU A 17 20.08 -10.79 20.99
CA LEU A 17 21.54 -10.84 20.86
C LEU A 17 22.17 -9.46 20.66
N LYS A 18 21.37 -8.40 20.50
CA LYS A 18 21.82 -7.04 20.16
C LYS A 18 22.70 -7.04 18.91
N ALA A 19 22.24 -7.74 17.87
CA ALA A 19 22.96 -7.81 16.61
C ALA A 19 23.18 -6.41 16.01
N ASP A 20 24.33 -6.21 15.37
CA ASP A 20 24.65 -4.96 14.67
C ASP A 20 23.78 -4.76 13.42
N GLU A 21 23.37 -5.85 12.76
CA GLU A 21 22.52 -5.87 11.57
C GLU A 21 21.86 -7.24 11.41
N ILE A 22 20.65 -7.29 10.85
CA ILE A 22 19.96 -8.52 10.47
C ILE A 22 19.85 -8.60 8.96
N TRP A 23 20.16 -9.76 8.37
CA TRP A 23 20.11 -9.97 6.92
C TRP A 23 19.01 -10.97 6.58
N PHE A 24 18.09 -10.54 5.73
CA PHE A 24 17.07 -11.38 5.13
C PHE A 24 17.48 -11.70 3.71
N PHE A 25 17.66 -12.99 3.46
CA PHE A 25 17.95 -13.53 2.13
C PHE A 25 16.66 -14.05 1.51
N THR A 26 16.27 -13.47 0.37
CA THR A 26 15.03 -13.78 -0.36
C THR A 26 15.34 -14.07 -1.83
N ASP A 27 14.30 -14.32 -2.61
CA ASP A 27 14.32 -14.52 -4.07
C ASP A 27 14.30 -13.19 -4.87
N VAL A 28 14.37 -12.04 -4.19
CA VAL A 28 14.41 -10.72 -4.82
C VAL A 28 15.63 -9.93 -4.37
N ASP A 29 16.13 -9.06 -5.24
CA ASP A 29 17.36 -8.29 -5.00
C ASP A 29 17.28 -7.34 -3.81
N GLY A 30 16.07 -6.94 -3.43
CA GLY A 30 15.77 -6.03 -2.34
C GLY A 30 14.34 -5.54 -2.45
N LEU A 31 14.05 -4.40 -1.83
CA LEU A 31 12.81 -3.67 -2.08
C LEU A 31 12.87 -3.02 -3.47
N MET A 32 11.80 -3.14 -4.23
CA MET A 32 11.73 -2.61 -5.59
C MET A 32 10.91 -1.32 -5.63
N THR A 33 11.31 -0.38 -6.49
CA THR A 33 10.61 0.90 -6.76
C THR A 33 9.18 0.71 -7.31
N ALA A 34 8.90 -0.44 -7.91
CA ALA A 34 7.57 -0.92 -8.29
C ALA A 34 7.61 -2.44 -8.40
N ASP A 35 6.47 -3.09 -8.59
CA ASP A 35 6.42 -4.53 -8.87
C ASP A 35 7.17 -4.85 -10.19
N PRO A 36 8.27 -5.62 -10.16
CA PRO A 36 9.05 -5.94 -11.35
C PRO A 36 8.30 -6.83 -12.35
N GLU A 37 7.25 -7.54 -11.92
CA GLU A 37 6.37 -8.31 -12.81
C GLU A 37 5.52 -7.38 -13.69
N VAL A 38 5.28 -6.13 -13.25
CA VAL A 38 4.48 -5.13 -13.97
C VAL A 38 5.36 -4.06 -14.64
N ILE A 39 6.44 -3.65 -13.97
CA ILE A 39 7.36 -2.60 -14.42
C ILE A 39 8.75 -3.23 -14.61
N SER A 40 9.08 -3.58 -15.85
CA SER A 40 10.31 -4.33 -16.16
C SER A 40 11.62 -3.59 -15.84
N ASN A 41 11.58 -2.26 -15.78
CA ASN A 41 12.71 -1.42 -15.36
C ASN A 41 12.62 -0.99 -13.89
N ALA A 42 11.86 -1.71 -13.06
CA ALA A 42 11.86 -1.52 -11.62
C ALA A 42 13.27 -1.72 -11.06
N ARG A 43 13.67 -0.81 -10.19
CA ARG A 43 15.01 -0.74 -9.58
C ARG A 43 14.96 -1.08 -8.10
N VAL A 44 16.08 -1.60 -7.58
CA VAL A 44 16.28 -1.81 -6.14
C VAL A 44 16.39 -0.48 -5.44
N ILE A 45 15.65 -0.31 -4.34
CA ILE A 45 15.72 0.83 -3.45
C ILE A 45 16.94 0.63 -2.54
N PRO A 46 17.98 1.49 -2.58
CA PRO A 46 19.21 1.26 -1.82
C PRO A 46 19.01 1.33 -0.30
N SER A 47 18.13 2.24 0.14
CA SER A 47 17.78 2.38 1.54
C SER A 47 16.33 2.81 1.74
N SER A 48 15.72 2.34 2.83
CA SER A 48 14.33 2.65 3.18
C SER A 48 14.13 2.69 4.69
N SER A 49 13.10 3.39 5.15
CA SER A 49 12.75 3.43 6.57
C SER A 49 11.81 2.29 6.94
N TYR A 50 11.81 1.90 8.21
CA TYR A 50 10.80 0.97 8.73
C TYR A 50 9.36 1.44 8.49
N ALA A 51 9.15 2.76 8.51
CA ALA A 51 7.85 3.35 8.21
C ALA A 51 7.43 3.08 6.76
N GLU A 52 8.31 3.36 5.79
CA GLU A 52 8.03 3.13 4.37
C GLU A 52 7.75 1.66 4.05
N ILE A 53 8.50 0.73 4.65
CA ILE A 53 8.26 -0.71 4.42
C ILE A 53 6.93 -1.13 5.01
N ALA A 54 6.58 -0.60 6.18
CA ALA A 54 5.29 -0.90 6.78
C ALA A 54 4.15 -0.47 5.85
N GLU A 55 4.29 0.70 5.23
CA GLU A 55 3.36 1.18 4.21
C GLU A 55 3.40 0.31 2.94
N MET A 56 4.58 -0.04 2.41
CA MET A 56 4.71 -0.94 1.26
C MET A 56 3.98 -2.27 1.51
N ALA A 57 4.19 -2.88 2.68
CA ALA A 57 3.52 -4.10 3.09
C ALA A 57 2.00 -3.92 3.21
N HIS A 58 1.58 -2.79 3.80
CA HIS A 58 0.17 -2.44 3.93
C HIS A 58 -0.49 -2.33 2.56
N PHE A 59 0.21 -1.77 1.57
CA PHE A 59 -0.26 -1.59 0.20
C PHE A 59 0.20 -2.68 -0.79
N GLY A 60 0.41 -3.91 -0.32
CA GLY A 60 0.49 -5.09 -1.19
C GLY A 60 1.84 -5.44 -1.75
N ALA A 61 2.88 -4.67 -1.44
CA ALA A 61 4.22 -5.07 -1.79
C ALA A 61 4.56 -6.40 -1.07
N ARG A 62 5.17 -7.33 -1.81
CA ARG A 62 5.67 -8.59 -1.25
C ARG A 62 6.94 -8.31 -0.44
N VAL A 63 6.78 -7.81 0.78
CA VAL A 63 7.87 -7.41 1.67
C VAL A 63 7.67 -8.00 3.07
N VAL A 64 8.67 -7.80 3.93
CA VAL A 64 8.65 -8.25 5.32
C VAL A 64 7.44 -7.69 6.06
N HIS A 65 6.69 -8.56 6.73
CA HIS A 65 5.51 -8.15 7.46
C HIS A 65 5.89 -7.18 8.62
N PRO A 66 5.16 -6.07 8.84
CA PRO A 66 5.51 -5.08 9.87
C PRO A 66 5.71 -5.66 11.27
N ARG A 67 4.85 -6.61 11.67
CA ARG A 67 4.98 -7.33 12.96
C ARG A 67 6.32 -8.06 13.11
N ALA A 68 6.91 -8.56 12.02
CA ALA A 68 8.23 -9.20 12.06
C ALA A 68 9.34 -8.19 12.34
N MET A 69 9.20 -6.92 11.96
CA MET A 69 10.24 -5.91 12.15
C MET A 69 10.14 -5.19 13.51
N GLU A 70 9.03 -5.33 14.23
CA GLU A 70 8.79 -4.63 15.50
C GLU A 70 9.94 -4.74 16.53
N PRO A 71 10.59 -5.92 16.73
CA PRO A 71 11.73 -6.02 17.63
C PRO A 71 12.92 -5.16 17.19
N LEU A 72 13.20 -5.11 15.88
CA LEU A 72 14.30 -4.32 15.32
C LEU A 72 14.02 -2.82 15.45
N MET A 73 12.78 -2.41 15.15
CA MET A 73 12.33 -1.03 15.27
C MET A 73 12.52 -0.49 16.69
N LYS A 74 12.16 -1.27 17.72
CA LYS A 74 12.29 -0.87 19.13
C LYS A 74 13.74 -0.71 19.58
N GLN A 75 14.65 -1.50 19.02
CA GLN A 75 16.07 -1.47 19.39
C GLN A 75 16.95 -0.64 18.44
N GLY A 76 16.39 -0.13 17.34
CA GLY A 76 17.16 0.60 16.32
C GLY A 76 18.15 -0.29 15.55
N ILE A 77 17.96 -1.61 15.56
CA ILE A 77 18.82 -2.54 14.81
C ILE A 77 18.45 -2.43 13.33
N PRO A 78 19.40 -2.26 12.40
CA PRO A 78 19.12 -2.22 10.97
C PRO A 78 18.83 -3.61 10.38
N LEU A 79 18.06 -3.62 9.29
CA LEU A 79 17.72 -4.80 8.50
C LEU A 79 18.26 -4.63 7.07
N ARG A 80 18.77 -5.70 6.47
CA ARG A 80 19.18 -5.74 5.07
C ARG A 80 18.42 -6.83 4.33
N ILE A 81 17.79 -6.49 3.22
CA ILE A 81 17.14 -7.47 2.33
C ILE A 81 18.03 -7.68 1.11
N ARG A 82 18.36 -8.94 0.79
CA ARG A 82 19.22 -9.31 -0.33
C ARG A 82 18.71 -10.56 -1.04
N SER A 83 19.10 -10.71 -2.31
CA SER A 83 18.86 -11.94 -3.07
C SER A 83 19.87 -13.03 -2.74
N VAL A 84 19.41 -14.28 -2.66
CA VAL A 84 20.28 -15.48 -2.66
C VAL A 84 20.92 -15.73 -4.02
N ASP A 85 20.25 -15.32 -5.11
CA ASP A 85 20.65 -15.58 -6.49
C ASP A 85 21.63 -14.51 -7.02
N HIS A 86 21.56 -13.29 -6.49
CA HIS A 86 22.39 -12.15 -6.93
C HIS A 86 23.23 -11.57 -5.80
N LEU A 87 24.21 -12.33 -5.32
CA LEU A 87 25.11 -11.93 -4.21
C LEU A 87 25.93 -10.65 -4.47
N GLY A 88 26.10 -10.25 -5.72
CA GLY A 88 26.77 -9.00 -6.12
C GLY A 88 25.94 -7.74 -5.85
N VAL A 89 24.62 -7.88 -5.66
CA VAL A 89 23.72 -6.77 -5.34
C VAL A 89 23.74 -6.52 -3.83
N THR A 90 23.92 -5.26 -3.44
CA THR A 90 23.98 -4.84 -2.02
C THR A 90 22.64 -4.99 -1.31
N GLY A 91 21.56 -5.01 -2.09
CA GLY A 91 20.18 -5.04 -1.66
C GLY A 91 19.74 -3.74 -1.00
N THR A 92 18.71 -3.83 -0.17
CA THR A 92 18.11 -2.68 0.51
C THR A 92 18.50 -2.63 1.97
N TYR A 93 19.04 -1.49 2.41
CA TYR A 93 19.39 -1.23 3.81
C TYR A 93 18.28 -0.45 4.53
N ILE A 94 17.82 -0.98 5.66
CA ILE A 94 16.59 -0.54 6.33
C ILE A 94 16.91 -0.12 7.75
N PHE A 95 16.50 1.09 8.12
CA PHE A 95 16.80 1.66 9.43
C PHE A 95 15.81 2.76 9.82
N ALA A 96 15.88 3.26 11.06
CA ALA A 96 14.86 4.16 11.60
C ALA A 96 14.74 5.51 10.87
N ASN A 97 15.87 6.09 10.41
CA ASN A 97 15.90 7.40 9.75
C ASN A 97 16.70 7.31 8.47
N THR A 98 16.05 7.17 7.31
CA THR A 98 16.76 7.25 6.03
C THR A 98 17.50 8.58 5.88
N ALA A 99 18.68 8.52 5.24
CA ALA A 99 19.38 9.74 4.86
C ALA A 99 18.47 10.57 3.94
N PRO A 100 18.46 11.91 4.05
CA PRO A 100 17.72 12.75 3.13
C PRO A 100 18.17 12.45 1.70
N THR A 101 17.25 11.96 0.89
CA THR A 101 17.44 11.80 -0.55
C THR A 101 16.97 13.09 -1.24
N ASP A 102 17.62 13.47 -2.34
CA ASP A 102 17.16 14.59 -3.16
C ASP A 102 15.79 14.27 -3.81
N HIS A 103 15.51 12.99 -4.04
CA HIS A 103 14.26 12.48 -4.58
C HIS A 103 13.35 11.96 -3.49
N ARG A 104 12.10 12.43 -3.47
CA ARG A 104 11.13 12.14 -2.40
C ARG A 104 10.17 11.01 -2.72
N ILE A 105 10.04 10.64 -3.99
CA ILE A 105 9.21 9.53 -4.45
C ILE A 105 10.13 8.30 -4.56
N HIS A 106 9.94 7.32 -3.71
CA HIS A 106 10.82 6.15 -3.61
C HIS A 106 10.21 4.91 -4.25
N ALA A 107 8.91 4.71 -4.09
CA ALA A 107 8.22 3.54 -4.64
C ALA A 107 6.76 3.82 -5.00
N VAL A 108 6.20 2.95 -5.83
CA VAL A 108 4.76 2.85 -6.05
C VAL A 108 4.32 1.39 -5.96
N THR A 109 3.27 1.15 -5.19
CA THR A 109 2.59 -0.15 -5.10
C THR A 109 1.09 0.04 -5.28
N HIS A 110 0.33 -1.05 -5.36
CA HIS A 110 -1.10 -0.96 -5.59
C HIS A 110 -1.88 -2.07 -4.89
N VAL A 111 -3.14 -1.76 -4.58
CA VAL A 111 -4.11 -2.69 -3.99
C VAL A 111 -5.46 -2.53 -4.64
N ARG A 112 -6.31 -3.54 -4.51
CA ARG A 112 -7.71 -3.44 -4.94
C ARG A 112 -8.55 -2.77 -3.86
N GLY A 113 -9.55 -2.03 -4.27
CA GLY A 113 -10.52 -1.38 -3.40
C GLY A 113 -11.90 -1.35 -4.04
N ILE A 114 -12.83 -0.70 -3.35
CA ILE A 114 -14.21 -0.54 -3.80
C ILE A 114 -14.60 0.91 -3.67
N VAL A 115 -15.35 1.35 -4.66
CA VAL A 115 -16.07 2.61 -4.60
C VAL A 115 -17.56 2.37 -4.65
N VAL A 116 -18.27 3.03 -3.74
CA VAL A 116 -19.73 3.05 -3.68
C VAL A 116 -20.21 4.41 -4.17
N HIS A 117 -21.10 4.41 -5.16
CA HIS A 117 -21.75 5.61 -5.70
C HIS A 117 -23.25 5.53 -5.49
N GLY A 118 -23.90 6.61 -5.05
CA GLY A 118 -25.35 6.65 -4.91
C GLY A 118 -25.96 8.06 -4.96
N PRO A 119 -27.27 8.17 -5.24
CA PRO A 119 -27.96 9.46 -5.39
C PRO A 119 -28.26 10.16 -4.06
N THR A 120 -28.41 9.42 -2.95
CA THR A 120 -28.76 9.91 -1.61
C THR A 120 -27.75 9.44 -0.56
N GLN A 121 -27.47 10.26 0.46
CA GLN A 121 -26.44 9.95 1.49
C GLN A 121 -26.96 9.08 2.65
N SER A 122 -28.25 9.17 3.02
CA SER A 122 -28.78 8.59 4.27
C SER A 122 -28.73 7.06 4.29
N ASN A 123 -29.22 6.39 3.24
CA ASN A 123 -29.24 4.92 3.17
C ASN A 123 -27.85 4.34 2.85
N MET A 124 -27.01 5.12 2.16
CA MET A 124 -25.65 4.71 1.79
C MET A 124 -24.76 4.61 3.03
N ALA A 125 -24.76 5.63 3.91
CA ALA A 125 -23.95 5.62 5.12
C ALA A 125 -24.30 4.43 6.04
N GLU A 126 -25.58 4.07 6.14
CA GLU A 126 -26.04 2.92 6.92
C GLU A 126 -25.54 1.58 6.34
N ALA A 127 -25.74 1.36 5.04
CA ALA A 127 -25.28 0.14 4.35
C ALA A 127 -23.76 -0.04 4.48
N CYS A 128 -23.04 1.06 4.25
CA CYS A 128 -21.61 1.19 4.40
C CYS A 128 -21.14 0.86 5.82
N ASN A 129 -21.76 1.45 6.85
CA ASN A 129 -21.44 1.21 8.25
C ASN A 129 -21.70 -0.23 8.69
N ARG A 130 -22.74 -0.89 8.17
CA ARG A 130 -23.00 -2.30 8.49
C ARG A 130 -21.91 -3.22 7.94
N VAL A 131 -21.46 -2.96 6.72
CA VAL A 131 -20.39 -3.77 6.10
C VAL A 131 -19.05 -3.48 6.74
N LEU A 132 -18.74 -2.22 7.04
CA LEU A 132 -17.60 -1.84 7.91
C LEU A 132 -17.63 -2.56 9.26
N SER A 133 -18.80 -2.65 9.90
CA SER A 133 -18.93 -3.35 11.18
C SER A 133 -18.56 -4.83 11.04
N SER A 134 -18.87 -5.43 9.89
CA SER A 134 -18.47 -6.80 9.56
C SER A 134 -16.97 -6.91 9.30
N PHE A 135 -16.36 -5.90 8.67
CA PHE A 135 -14.91 -5.82 8.51
C PHE A 135 -14.19 -5.78 9.86
N LEU A 136 -14.68 -4.98 10.81
CA LEU A 136 -14.10 -4.88 12.15
C LEU A 136 -14.14 -6.22 12.90
N LEU A 137 -15.20 -7.02 12.72
CA LEU A 137 -15.30 -8.36 13.32
C LEU A 137 -14.28 -9.34 12.73
N ASP A 138 -13.96 -9.18 11.44
CA ASP A 138 -12.96 -9.98 10.72
C ASP A 138 -11.53 -9.40 10.81
N GLU A 139 -11.30 -8.39 11.67
CA GLU A 139 -10.03 -7.65 11.83
C GLU A 139 -9.51 -7.01 10.51
N ILE A 140 -10.44 -6.58 9.66
CA ILE A 140 -10.16 -5.91 8.39
C ILE A 140 -10.16 -4.39 8.62
N GLU A 141 -8.98 -3.75 8.52
CA GLU A 141 -8.83 -2.30 8.67
C GLU A 141 -8.95 -1.57 7.32
N PRO A 142 -9.86 -0.58 7.18
CA PRO A 142 -10.00 0.18 5.94
C PRO A 142 -8.85 1.20 5.75
N THR A 143 -8.25 1.20 4.57
CA THR A 143 -7.02 1.98 4.29
C THR A 143 -7.27 3.44 3.86
N LEU A 144 -8.41 3.75 3.24
CA LEU A 144 -8.80 5.08 2.77
C LEU A 144 -10.30 5.21 2.87
N GLN A 145 -10.76 6.33 3.41
CA GLN A 145 -12.15 6.73 3.42
C GLN A 145 -12.25 8.14 2.85
N ALA A 146 -12.99 8.29 1.75
CA ALA A 146 -13.26 9.57 1.11
C ALA A 146 -14.78 9.74 0.97
N GLN A 147 -15.28 10.92 1.32
CA GLN A 147 -16.70 11.29 1.23
C GLN A 147 -16.86 12.62 0.50
N THR A 148 -17.81 12.68 -0.44
CA THR A 148 -18.17 13.90 -1.17
C THR A 148 -19.64 14.27 -0.94
N TYR A 149 -19.94 15.58 -0.90
CA TYR A 149 -21.32 16.09 -0.82
C TYR A 149 -21.90 16.30 -2.24
N GLY A 150 -23.16 15.91 -2.47
CA GLY A 150 -23.93 16.25 -3.67
C GLY A 150 -24.06 15.17 -4.76
N SER A 151 -23.23 14.13 -4.73
CA SER A 151 -23.40 12.85 -5.44
C SER A 151 -22.40 11.89 -4.82
N SER A 152 -22.92 10.89 -4.12
CA SER A 152 -22.27 10.32 -2.95
C SER A 152 -21.16 9.35 -3.35
N LEU A 153 -19.90 9.79 -3.28
CA LEU A 153 -18.74 8.90 -3.34
C LEU A 153 -18.42 8.46 -1.91
N LEU A 154 -18.46 7.15 -1.66
CA LEU A 154 -17.89 6.60 -0.43
C LEU A 154 -16.92 5.49 -0.82
N VAL A 155 -15.62 5.78 -0.68
CA VAL A 155 -14.54 4.83 -0.99
C VAL A 155 -14.25 4.01 0.25
N TYR A 156 -14.38 2.67 0.16
CA TYR A 156 -13.82 1.77 1.16
C TYR A 156 -12.73 0.91 0.54
N LEU A 157 -11.57 0.97 1.16
CA LEU A 157 -10.45 0.10 0.88
C LEU A 157 -10.53 -1.18 1.72
N VAL A 158 -10.16 -2.32 1.14
CA VAL A 158 -9.93 -3.57 1.88
C VAL A 158 -8.46 -3.99 1.78
N PRO A 159 -7.87 -4.44 2.90
CA PRO A 159 -6.45 -4.71 3.09
C PRO A 159 -5.91 -5.87 2.26
N THR A 160 -4.59 -5.83 2.11
CA THR A 160 -3.85 -6.52 1.07
C THR A 160 -3.35 -7.92 1.42
N SER A 161 -3.71 -8.46 2.58
CA SER A 161 -3.11 -9.74 3.02
C SER A 161 -3.96 -10.62 3.95
N ALA A 162 -4.98 -10.09 4.63
CA ALA A 162 -5.89 -10.87 5.47
C ALA A 162 -7.27 -11.02 4.78
N ASN A 163 -7.75 -12.25 4.61
CA ASN A 163 -9.12 -12.56 4.17
C ASN A 163 -9.58 -12.09 2.78
N ARG A 164 -8.78 -12.31 1.72
CA ARG A 164 -9.24 -12.15 0.31
C ARG A 164 -10.57 -12.87 0.02
N PHE A 165 -10.82 -14.03 0.65
CA PHE A 165 -12.04 -14.79 0.46
C PHE A 165 -13.28 -14.12 1.06
N SER A 166 -13.15 -13.43 2.20
CA SER A 166 -14.28 -12.68 2.80
C SER A 166 -14.62 -11.44 1.97
N PHE A 167 -13.64 -10.82 1.32
CA PHE A 167 -13.82 -9.59 0.55
C PHE A 167 -14.84 -9.72 -0.59
N ASP A 168 -14.71 -10.74 -1.43
CA ASP A 168 -15.63 -10.97 -2.55
C ASP A 168 -17.06 -11.24 -2.05
N SER A 169 -17.19 -11.91 -0.89
CA SER A 169 -18.48 -12.11 -0.21
C SER A 169 -19.08 -10.80 0.29
N TYR A 170 -18.31 -9.94 0.93
CA TYR A 170 -18.79 -8.62 1.37
C TYR A 170 -19.18 -7.71 0.21
N LEU A 171 -18.45 -7.79 -0.90
CA LEU A 171 -18.79 -7.12 -2.15
C LEU A 171 -20.16 -7.56 -2.67
N GLN A 172 -20.41 -8.86 -2.67
CA GLN A 172 -21.67 -9.40 -3.09
C GLN A 172 -22.81 -9.01 -2.14
N GLN A 173 -22.55 -8.98 -0.83
CA GLN A 173 -23.51 -8.48 0.17
C GLN A 173 -23.84 -7.01 -0.03
N LEU A 174 -22.83 -6.17 -0.31
CA LEU A 174 -23.06 -4.77 -0.69
C LEU A 174 -23.91 -4.71 -1.95
N ARG A 175 -23.50 -5.34 -3.06
CA ARG A 175 -24.23 -5.29 -4.33
C ARG A 175 -25.69 -5.75 -4.24
N ASN A 176 -25.98 -6.72 -3.39
CA ASN A 176 -27.33 -7.26 -3.20
C ASN A 176 -28.16 -6.48 -2.18
N TYR A 177 -27.61 -5.44 -1.55
CA TYR A 177 -28.34 -4.66 -0.56
C TYR A 177 -29.34 -3.73 -1.26
N ASP A 178 -30.63 -4.04 -1.07
CA ASP A 178 -31.72 -3.22 -1.60
C ASP A 178 -31.91 -1.97 -0.74
N THR A 179 -31.46 -0.83 -1.28
CA THR A 179 -31.60 0.49 -0.67
C THR A 179 -32.79 1.28 -1.23
N GLY A 180 -33.46 0.75 -2.26
CA GLY A 180 -34.47 1.49 -3.04
C GLY A 180 -33.92 2.58 -3.97
N ASP A 181 -32.60 2.72 -4.11
CA ASP A 181 -31.91 3.77 -4.90
C ASP A 181 -31.05 3.18 -6.04
N ASP A 182 -30.76 3.94 -7.12
CA ASP A 182 -29.80 3.54 -8.18
C ASP A 182 -28.36 3.77 -7.72
N TRP A 183 -27.88 2.90 -6.83
CA TRP A 183 -26.51 2.92 -6.34
C TRP A 183 -25.64 1.86 -7.02
N ARG A 184 -24.34 2.12 -7.14
CA ARG A 184 -23.37 1.29 -7.88
C ARG A 184 -22.15 0.98 -7.03
N VAL A 185 -21.70 -0.27 -7.09
CA VAL A 185 -20.52 -0.77 -6.37
C VAL A 185 -19.49 -1.23 -7.39
N ASN A 186 -18.47 -0.41 -7.59
CA ASN A 186 -17.43 -0.64 -8.58
C ASN A 186 -16.10 -1.01 -7.90
N GLU A 187 -15.34 -1.87 -8.57
CA GLU A 187 -13.96 -2.14 -8.18
C GLU A 187 -13.07 -0.97 -8.62
N VAL A 188 -12.09 -0.64 -7.79
CA VAL A 188 -11.07 0.39 -8.04
C VAL A 188 -9.69 -0.13 -7.67
N ILE A 189 -8.68 0.57 -8.15
CA ILE A 189 -7.28 0.36 -7.75
C ILE A 189 -6.86 1.56 -6.93
N ILE A 190 -6.16 1.28 -5.84
CA ILE A 190 -5.53 2.29 -5.00
C ILE A 190 -4.04 2.16 -5.19
N LEU A 191 -3.46 3.17 -5.83
CA LEU A 191 -2.02 3.35 -5.97
C LEU A 191 -1.51 4.01 -4.69
N ALA A 192 -0.49 3.42 -4.08
CA ALA A 192 0.21 4.01 -2.95
C ALA A 192 1.60 4.44 -3.41
N VAL A 193 1.80 5.76 -3.46
CA VAL A 193 3.08 6.39 -3.73
C VAL A 193 3.78 6.60 -2.40
N ILE A 194 4.96 6.03 -2.25
CA ILE A 194 5.68 5.92 -0.97
C ILE A 194 6.97 6.72 -1.05
N GLY A 195 7.22 7.51 -0.01
CA GLY A 195 8.50 8.16 0.20
C GLY A 195 8.40 9.33 1.17
N SER A 196 9.36 10.25 1.10
CA SER A 196 9.40 11.46 1.95
C SER A 196 8.63 12.63 1.31
N LEU A 197 7.37 12.39 0.95
CA LEU A 197 6.55 13.27 0.09
C LEU A 197 6.18 14.61 0.76
N ARG A 198 6.25 15.69 -0.01
CA ARG A 198 5.66 17.01 0.26
C ARG A 198 4.51 17.29 -0.70
N LEU A 199 3.78 18.39 -0.46
CA LEU A 199 2.65 18.79 -1.31
C LEU A 199 3.05 18.93 -2.79
N VAL A 200 4.26 19.44 -3.07
CA VAL A 200 4.77 19.61 -4.43
C VAL A 200 4.92 18.25 -5.14
N ASP A 201 5.40 17.22 -4.42
CA ASP A 201 5.57 15.88 -4.98
C ASP A 201 4.20 15.23 -5.27
N MET A 202 3.21 15.42 -4.37
CA MET A 202 1.83 14.96 -4.60
C MET A 202 1.19 15.66 -5.81
N ALA A 203 1.40 16.98 -5.95
CA ALA A 203 0.93 17.73 -7.10
C ALA A 203 1.61 17.27 -8.40
N GLN A 204 2.90 16.91 -8.35
CA GLN A 204 3.62 16.34 -9.48
C GLN A 204 3.03 14.99 -9.91
N VAL A 205 2.70 14.11 -8.97
CA VAL A 205 2.02 12.83 -9.24
C VAL A 205 0.69 13.08 -9.95
N LEU A 206 -0.16 13.97 -9.41
CA LEU A 206 -1.45 14.29 -10.01
C LEU A 206 -1.31 14.91 -11.40
N THR A 207 -0.32 15.78 -11.60
CA THR A 207 -0.02 16.40 -12.89
C THR A 207 0.41 15.36 -13.92
N ALA A 208 1.27 14.41 -13.51
CA ALA A 208 1.72 13.34 -14.39
C ALA A 208 0.57 12.42 -14.82
N LEU A 209 -0.31 12.06 -13.89
CA LEU A 209 -1.52 11.27 -14.19
C LEU A 209 -2.47 12.02 -15.13
N ALA A 210 -2.71 13.30 -14.88
CA ALA A 210 -3.53 14.13 -15.75
C ALA A 210 -2.96 14.23 -17.18
N ALA A 211 -1.63 14.37 -17.32
CA ALA A 211 -0.96 14.36 -18.63
C ALA A 211 -1.07 13.01 -19.36
N ALA A 212 -1.30 11.92 -18.62
CA ALA A 212 -1.58 10.59 -19.17
C ALA A 212 -3.09 10.35 -19.43
N ASN A 213 -3.94 11.37 -19.30
CA ASN A 213 -5.40 11.29 -19.38
C ASN A 213 -6.03 10.34 -18.34
N ILE A 214 -5.41 10.23 -17.17
CA ILE A 214 -5.92 9.45 -16.04
C ILE A 214 -6.52 10.44 -15.05
N GLN A 215 -7.83 10.31 -14.81
CA GLN A 215 -8.54 11.16 -13.84
C GLN A 215 -8.77 10.37 -12.56
N PRO A 216 -8.08 10.71 -11.45
CA PRO A 216 -8.32 10.06 -10.17
C PRO A 216 -9.77 10.19 -9.71
N ILE A 217 -10.34 9.08 -9.23
CA ILE A 217 -11.67 9.04 -8.60
C ILE A 217 -11.62 9.73 -7.23
N ALA A 218 -10.52 9.51 -6.50
CA ALA A 218 -10.22 10.10 -5.21
C ALA A 218 -8.71 10.06 -4.96
N PHE A 219 -8.23 10.87 -4.01
CA PHE A 219 -6.86 10.78 -3.53
C PHE A 219 -6.79 11.26 -2.07
N GLY A 220 -5.73 10.89 -1.36
CA GLY A 220 -5.54 11.23 0.05
C GLY A 220 -4.11 11.02 0.52
N GLN A 221 -3.78 11.59 1.67
CA GLN A 221 -2.45 11.48 2.28
C GLN A 221 -2.50 10.67 3.57
N GLY A 222 -1.58 9.71 3.73
CA GLY A 222 -1.38 8.96 4.96
C GLY A 222 -0.41 9.64 5.93
N GLN A 223 -0.35 9.18 7.19
CA GLN A 223 0.46 9.81 8.24
C GLN A 223 1.99 9.63 8.08
N ARG A 224 2.45 8.83 7.11
CA ARG A 224 3.88 8.41 6.98
C ARG A 224 4.47 8.62 5.59
N GLY A 225 4.05 9.67 4.89
CA GLY A 225 4.61 9.99 3.57
C GLY A 225 4.07 9.10 2.44
N VAL A 226 2.87 8.55 2.62
CA VAL A 226 2.15 7.85 1.56
C VAL A 226 1.14 8.79 0.94
N PHE A 227 1.11 8.83 -0.38
CA PHE A 227 0.05 9.47 -1.16
C PHE A 227 -0.74 8.40 -1.90
N MET A 228 -2.03 8.34 -1.62
CA MET A 228 -2.95 7.36 -2.17
C MET A 228 -3.74 7.99 -3.32
N VAL A 229 -3.82 7.30 -4.45
CA VAL A 229 -4.60 7.71 -5.62
C VAL A 229 -5.50 6.57 -6.06
N CYS A 230 -6.79 6.84 -6.16
CA CYS A 230 -7.82 5.90 -6.58
C CYS A 230 -8.10 6.06 -8.08
N ILE A 231 -8.00 4.97 -8.83
CA ILE A 231 -8.21 4.93 -10.30
C ILE A 231 -9.05 3.71 -10.68
N THR A 232 -9.46 3.63 -11.94
CA THR A 232 -10.14 2.44 -12.46
C THR A 232 -9.15 1.30 -12.74
N PRO A 233 -9.56 0.02 -12.66
CA PRO A 233 -8.68 -1.11 -12.97
C PRO A 233 -8.06 -1.08 -14.38
N GLN A 234 -8.75 -0.49 -15.35
CA GLN A 234 -8.30 -0.35 -16.74
C GLN A 234 -7.07 0.56 -16.86
N GLU A 235 -6.88 1.49 -15.93
CA GLU A 235 -5.80 2.49 -15.97
C GLU A 235 -4.53 2.03 -15.25
N LEU A 236 -4.56 0.88 -14.53
CA LEU A 236 -3.50 0.41 -13.62
C LEU A 236 -2.09 0.48 -14.23
N ASN A 237 -1.89 -0.17 -15.38
CA ASN A 237 -0.56 -0.27 -15.99
C ASN A 237 -0.04 1.10 -16.44
N SER A 238 -0.90 1.92 -17.05
CA SER A 238 -0.54 3.27 -17.50
C SER A 238 -0.19 4.18 -16.32
N ALA A 239 -0.97 4.07 -15.22
CA ALA A 239 -0.74 4.85 -14.02
C ALA A 239 0.56 4.45 -13.31
N LEU A 240 0.81 3.14 -13.14
CA LEU A 240 2.07 2.64 -12.56
C LEU A 240 3.28 3.10 -13.36
N GLN A 241 3.26 2.97 -14.68
CA GLN A 241 4.34 3.46 -15.55
C GLN A 241 4.52 4.97 -15.47
N THR A 242 3.43 5.72 -15.32
CA THR A 242 3.48 7.19 -15.21
C THR A 242 4.09 7.64 -13.89
N ILE A 243 3.70 7.03 -12.78
CA ILE A 243 4.25 7.34 -11.46
C ILE A 243 5.70 6.84 -11.35
N HIS A 244 6.00 5.65 -11.87
CA HIS A 244 7.35 5.08 -11.82
C HIS A 244 8.39 5.94 -12.56
N ARG A 245 7.99 6.63 -13.65
CA ARG A 245 8.86 7.60 -14.34
C ARG A 245 9.25 8.82 -13.49
N LEU A 246 8.53 9.10 -12.41
CA LEU A 246 8.89 10.16 -11.45
C LEU A 246 9.92 9.68 -10.42
N ILE A 247 10.17 8.38 -10.36
CA ILE A 247 11.18 7.78 -9.51
C ILE A 247 12.52 7.85 -10.27
N PRO A 248 13.58 8.41 -9.68
CA PRO A 248 14.88 8.60 -10.32
C PRO A 248 15.57 7.28 -10.67
#